data_AF-A0A7C5Q8G6-F1
#
_entry.id   AF-A0A7C5Q8G6-F1
#
_cell.length_a   1.000
_cell.length_b   1.000
_cell.length_c   1.000
_cell.angle_alpha   90.00
_cell.angle_beta   90.00
_cell.angle_gamma   90.00
#
_symmetry.space_group_name_H-M   'P 1'
#
loop_
_entity.id
_entity.type
_entity.pdbx_description
1 polymer ?
#
loop_
_entity_poly.entity_id
_entity_poly.type
_entity_poly.pdbx_seq_one_letter_code
_entity_poly.pdbx_strand_id
1 'polypeptide(L)'
;MQGKEGGRLDGENQRWEKGFLKRFAISIVVAVVLVGRISYAVHMSAVGRRARSIADEDLHNVEMRERSLSRPFREAVSDLLYLSGRAEIVAYLADPTPANRGKLAREFVAFSRRSEVYDQIRLISEDRMELVRVDLKNGDPVSVPDVELQYKG
;
A
#
# COMPACT_ATOMS: atom_id res chain seq x y z
N MET A 1 -37.48 77.68 -46.07
CA MET A 1 -37.83 76.25 -46.26
C MET A 1 -36.58 75.55 -46.80
N GLN A 2 -35.53 75.29 -46.02
CA GLN A 2 -35.35 74.38 -44.88
C GLN A 2 -35.74 72.93 -45.21
N GLY A 3 -34.73 72.11 -45.54
CA GLY A 3 -34.91 70.66 -45.73
C GLY A 3 -33.95 69.99 -46.71
N LYS A 4 -32.61 70.15 -46.59
CA LYS A 4 -31.66 69.29 -47.34
C LYS A 4 -30.28 69.02 -46.67
N GLU A 5 -30.08 69.35 -45.39
CA GLU A 5 -28.76 69.16 -44.74
C GLU A 5 -28.66 67.91 -43.82
N GLY A 6 -29.75 67.22 -43.51
CA GLY A 6 -29.73 66.10 -42.55
C GLY A 6 -29.09 64.78 -43.03
N GLY A 7 -29.01 64.53 -44.34
CA GLY A 7 -28.61 63.21 -44.86
C GLY A 7 -27.10 62.96 -44.97
N ARG A 8 -26.25 63.98 -44.79
CA ARG A 8 -24.80 63.87 -45.04
C ARG A 8 -23.97 63.61 -43.76
N LEU A 9 -24.52 63.96 -42.59
CA LEU A 9 -23.85 63.78 -41.29
C LEU A 9 -24.03 62.35 -40.73
N ASP A 10 -25.13 61.67 -41.07
CA ASP A 10 -25.42 60.30 -40.60
C ASP A 10 -24.52 59.24 -41.25
N GLY A 11 -24.12 59.43 -42.52
CA GLY A 11 -23.30 58.47 -43.26
C GLY A 11 -21.84 58.41 -42.79
N GLU A 12 -21.28 59.54 -42.33
CA GLU A 12 -19.95 59.55 -41.74
C GLU A 12 -19.95 58.91 -40.35
N ASN A 13 -20.86 59.31 -39.46
CA ASN A 13 -20.96 58.74 -38.10
C ASN A 13 -21.14 57.21 -38.13
N GLN A 14 -21.99 56.71 -39.04
CA GLN A 14 -22.18 55.28 -39.22
C GLN A 14 -20.93 54.55 -39.75
N ARG A 15 -20.06 55.22 -40.53
CA ARG A 15 -18.80 54.66 -41.03
C ARG A 15 -17.72 54.58 -39.95
N TRP A 16 -17.66 55.58 -39.07
CA TRP A 16 -16.76 55.61 -37.91
C TRP A 16 -17.16 54.55 -36.86
N GLU A 17 -18.45 54.40 -36.58
CA GLU A 17 -18.98 53.38 -35.67
C GLU A 17 -18.71 51.96 -36.17
N LYS A 18 -18.97 51.67 -37.44
CA LYS A 18 -18.69 50.34 -38.04
C LYS A 18 -17.19 50.00 -38.00
N GLY A 19 -16.31 50.99 -38.20
CA GLY A 19 -14.86 50.81 -38.09
C GLY A 19 -14.40 50.54 -36.66
N PHE A 20 -14.99 51.23 -35.68
CA PHE A 20 -14.76 51.03 -34.26
C PHE A 20 -15.25 49.65 -33.80
N LEU A 21 -16.49 49.28 -34.13
CA LEU A 21 -17.06 47.97 -33.82
C LEU A 21 -16.25 46.82 -34.42
N LYS A 22 -15.75 46.98 -35.66
CA LYS A 22 -14.90 45.95 -36.30
C LYS A 22 -13.58 45.75 -35.56
N ARG A 23 -12.91 46.83 -35.13
CA ARG A 23 -11.66 46.76 -34.36
C ARG A 23 -11.89 46.12 -32.98
N PHE A 24 -12.98 46.49 -32.32
CA PHE A 24 -13.39 45.92 -31.03
C PHE A 24 -13.75 44.43 -31.14
N ALA A 25 -14.45 44.03 -32.21
CA ALA A 25 -14.76 42.63 -32.48
C ALA A 25 -13.49 41.79 -32.72
N ILE A 26 -12.52 42.33 -33.47
CA ILE A 26 -11.22 41.67 -33.71
C ILE A 26 -10.46 41.47 -32.39
N SER A 27 -10.42 42.46 -31.49
CA SER A 27 -9.75 42.29 -30.19
C SER A 27 -10.37 41.21 -29.31
N ILE A 28 -11.70 41.08 -29.34
CA ILE A 28 -12.41 40.00 -28.62
C ILE A 28 -12.05 38.63 -29.21
N VAL A 29 -12.06 38.50 -30.54
CA VAL A 29 -11.70 37.24 -31.21
C VAL A 29 -10.28 36.82 -30.86
N VAL A 30 -9.32 37.75 -30.87
CA VAL A 30 -7.93 37.47 -30.49
C VAL A 30 -7.82 37.03 -29.04
N ALA A 31 -8.54 37.68 -28.12
CA ALA A 31 -8.56 37.31 -26.71
C ALA A 31 -9.13 35.89 -26.51
N VAL A 32 -10.23 35.55 -27.20
CA VAL A 32 -10.84 34.20 -27.16
C VAL A 32 -9.86 33.14 -27.68
N VAL A 33 -9.16 33.41 -28.78
CA VAL A 33 -8.15 32.49 -29.33
C VAL A 33 -6.99 32.29 -28.37
N LEU A 34 -6.51 33.35 -27.72
CA LEU A 34 -5.43 33.27 -26.73
C LEU A 34 -5.84 32.43 -25.51
N VAL A 35 -7.03 32.69 -24.95
CA VAL A 35 -7.55 31.91 -23.82
C VAL A 35 -7.76 30.45 -24.21
N GLY A 36 -8.30 30.19 -25.41
CA GLY A 36 -8.46 28.83 -25.93
C GLY A 36 -7.13 28.09 -26.09
N ARG A 37 -6.09 28.77 -26.59
CA ARG A 37 -4.74 28.21 -26.73
C ARG A 37 -4.10 27.88 -25.38
N ILE A 38 -4.21 28.79 -24.41
CA ILE A 38 -3.70 28.57 -23.05
C ILE A 38 -4.44 27.40 -22.40
N SER A 39 -5.77 27.37 -22.49
CA SER A 39 -6.59 26.28 -21.96
C SER A 39 -6.21 24.93 -22.59
N TYR A 40 -6.07 24.86 -23.92
CA TYR A 40 -5.65 23.66 -24.62
C TYR A 40 -4.26 23.17 -24.19
N ALA A 41 -3.28 24.08 -24.05
CA ALA A 41 -1.94 23.75 -23.57
C ALA A 41 -1.94 23.23 -22.13
N VAL A 42 -2.78 23.80 -21.26
CA VAL A 42 -2.97 23.34 -19.87
C VAL A 42 -3.60 21.95 -19.85
N HIS A 43 -4.61 21.68 -20.67
CA HIS A 43 -5.21 20.34 -20.78
C HIS A 43 -4.21 19.29 -21.27
N MET A 44 -3.42 19.61 -22.30
CA MET A 44 -2.41 18.68 -22.82
C MET A 44 -1.30 18.38 -21.79
N SER A 45 -0.85 19.40 -21.06
CA SER A 45 0.12 19.22 -19.97
C SER A 45 -0.48 18.55 -18.73
N ALA A 46 -1.80 18.65 -18.49
CA ALA A 46 -2.49 17.93 -17.42
C ALA A 46 -2.62 16.43 -17.73
N VAL A 47 -2.84 16.05 -18.99
CA VAL A 47 -2.91 14.64 -19.41
C VAL A 47 -1.56 13.93 -19.19
N GLY A 48 -0.44 14.57 -19.55
CA GLY A 48 0.89 14.00 -19.33
C GLY A 48 1.30 13.89 -17.86
N ARG A 49 0.79 14.78 -16.99
CA ARG A 49 1.06 14.75 -15.55
C ARG A 49 0.33 13.61 -14.82
N ARG A 50 -0.91 13.30 -15.23
CA ARG A 50 -1.69 12.18 -14.67
C ARG A 50 -1.06 10.81 -14.98
N ALA A 51 -0.50 10.65 -16.17
CA ALA A 51 0.18 9.41 -16.54
C ALA A 51 1.45 9.15 -15.70
N ARG A 52 2.19 10.21 -15.36
CA ARG A 52 3.38 10.11 -14.49
C ARG A 52 3.00 9.87 -13.03
N SER A 53 1.95 10.52 -12.52
CA SER A 53 1.54 10.29 -11.12
C SER A 53 1.10 8.84 -10.88
N ILE A 54 0.45 8.20 -11.86
CA ILE A 54 0.05 6.78 -11.77
C ILE A 54 1.28 5.87 -11.81
N ALA A 55 2.23 6.12 -12.72
CA ALA A 55 3.44 5.31 -12.83
C ALA A 55 4.37 5.43 -11.59
N ASP A 56 4.47 6.63 -11.01
CA ASP A 56 5.27 6.86 -9.79
C ASP A 56 4.61 6.23 -8.55
N GLU A 57 3.28 6.22 -8.48
CA GLU A 57 2.51 5.58 -7.41
C GLU A 57 2.62 4.03 -7.47
N ASP A 58 2.61 3.45 -8.68
CA ASP A 58 2.75 2.01 -8.88
C ASP A 58 4.15 1.49 -8.48
N LEU A 59 5.23 2.21 -8.84
CA LEU A 59 6.59 1.82 -8.46
C LEU A 59 6.85 1.97 -6.96
N HIS A 60 6.32 3.03 -6.34
CA HIS A 60 6.42 3.23 -4.90
C HIS A 60 5.70 2.13 -4.10
N ASN A 61 4.52 1.71 -4.58
CA ASN A 61 3.74 0.64 -3.97
C ASN A 61 4.44 -0.74 -4.07
N VAL A 62 5.17 -1.00 -5.15
CA VAL A 62 5.93 -2.26 -5.32
C VAL A 62 7.20 -2.26 -4.46
N GLU A 63 7.95 -1.17 -4.41
CA GLU A 63 9.18 -1.10 -3.59
C GLU A 63 8.87 -1.12 -2.09
N MET A 64 7.75 -0.51 -1.66
CA MET A 64 7.25 -0.65 -0.28
C MET A 64 6.84 -2.09 0.03
N ARG A 65 6.22 -2.80 -0.92
CA ARG A 65 5.80 -4.20 -0.74
C ARG A 65 6.99 -5.15 -0.57
N GLU A 66 8.08 -4.94 -1.30
CA GLU A 66 9.28 -5.78 -1.18
C GLU A 66 9.95 -5.64 0.20
N ARG A 67 10.05 -4.42 0.73
CA ARG A 67 10.56 -4.18 2.10
C ARG A 67 9.62 -4.72 3.17
N SER A 68 8.30 -4.69 2.92
CA SER A 68 7.28 -5.20 3.84
C SER A 68 7.36 -6.71 4.05
N LEU A 69 7.72 -7.49 3.02
CA LEU A 69 7.89 -8.94 3.12
C LEU A 69 9.14 -9.35 3.92
N SER A 70 10.23 -8.58 3.83
CA SER A 70 11.50 -8.95 4.48
C SER A 70 11.46 -8.92 6.01
N ARG A 71 10.59 -8.09 6.62
CA ARG A 71 10.51 -7.91 8.08
C ARG A 71 9.92 -9.12 8.79
N PRO A 72 8.72 -9.62 8.43
CA PRO A 72 8.15 -10.81 9.04
C PRO A 72 9.06 -12.04 8.95
N PHE A 73 9.75 -12.24 7.81
CA PHE A 73 10.70 -13.36 7.68
C PHE A 73 11.89 -13.21 8.63
N ARG A 74 12.43 -12.00 8.79
CA ARG A 74 13.55 -11.76 9.69
C ARG A 74 13.14 -11.96 11.15
N GLU A 75 11.95 -11.52 11.52
CA GLU A 75 11.36 -11.75 12.85
C GLU A 75 11.17 -13.25 13.10
N ALA A 76 10.57 -13.98 12.15
CA ALA A 76 10.39 -15.42 12.26
C ALA A 76 11.71 -16.18 12.40
N VAL A 77 12.74 -15.82 11.62
CA VAL A 77 14.07 -16.43 11.76
C VAL A 77 14.69 -16.12 13.13
N SER A 78 14.55 -14.87 13.60
CA SER A 78 15.05 -14.48 14.93
C SER A 78 14.38 -15.27 16.05
N ASP A 79 13.06 -15.45 15.96
CA ASP A 79 12.28 -16.24 16.91
C ASP A 79 12.67 -17.72 16.90
N LEU A 80 12.85 -18.31 15.72
CA LEU A 80 13.32 -19.69 15.57
C LEU A 80 14.72 -19.87 16.17
N LEU A 81 15.64 -18.95 15.90
CA LEU A 81 17.00 -18.99 16.48
C LEU A 81 16.93 -18.86 18.00
N TYR A 82 16.11 -17.95 18.52
CA TYR A 82 15.89 -17.79 19.95
C TYR A 82 15.37 -19.07 20.60
N LEU A 83 14.32 -19.69 20.03
CA LEU A 83 13.76 -20.94 20.52
C LEU A 83 14.77 -22.08 20.46
N SER A 84 15.49 -22.23 19.34
CA SER A 84 16.46 -23.32 19.13
C SER A 84 17.58 -23.35 20.17
N GLY A 85 17.96 -22.18 20.72
CA GLY A 85 19.00 -22.05 21.74
C GLY A 85 18.53 -22.25 23.18
N ARG A 86 17.25 -22.57 23.42
CA ARG A 86 16.70 -22.70 24.77
C ARG A 86 17.18 -23.97 25.47
N ALA A 87 17.53 -23.84 26.75
CA ALA A 87 18.01 -24.94 27.57
C ALA A 87 16.98 -26.08 27.67
N GLU A 88 15.69 -25.76 27.60
CA GLU A 88 14.60 -26.72 27.64
C GLU A 88 14.56 -27.64 26.41
N ILE A 89 14.91 -27.10 25.22
CA ILE A 89 15.03 -27.92 24.00
C ILE A 89 16.20 -28.87 24.15
N VAL A 90 17.38 -28.35 24.51
CA VAL A 90 18.59 -29.15 24.67
C VAL A 90 18.41 -30.24 25.74
N ALA A 91 17.79 -29.90 26.88
CA ALA A 91 17.53 -30.85 27.95
C ALA A 91 16.56 -31.96 27.52
N TYR A 92 15.50 -31.64 26.76
CA TYR A 92 14.58 -32.65 26.25
C TYR A 92 15.21 -33.55 25.19
N LEU A 93 16.03 -32.98 24.29
CA LEU A 93 16.74 -33.76 23.28
C LEU A 93 17.81 -34.68 23.89
N ALA A 94 18.47 -34.25 24.97
CA ALA A 94 19.44 -35.06 25.69
C ALA A 94 18.80 -36.15 26.56
N ASP A 95 17.65 -35.85 27.18
CA ASP A 95 16.92 -36.76 28.06
C ASP A 95 15.39 -36.58 27.90
N PRO A 96 14.73 -37.35 27.01
CA PRO A 96 13.33 -37.15 26.63
C PRO A 96 12.33 -37.69 27.67
N THR A 97 12.50 -37.33 28.93
CA THR A 97 11.59 -37.69 30.01
C THR A 97 10.29 -36.86 29.98
N PRO A 98 9.18 -37.37 30.55
CA PRO A 98 7.94 -36.60 30.68
C PRO A 98 8.13 -35.27 31.43
N ALA A 99 9.07 -35.23 32.38
CA ALA A 99 9.39 -34.03 33.14
C ALA A 99 10.06 -32.94 32.26
N ASN A 100 11.03 -33.32 31.43
CA ASN A 100 11.69 -32.41 30.50
C ASN A 100 10.75 -31.99 29.37
N ARG A 101 9.91 -32.90 28.88
CA ARG A 101 8.84 -32.59 27.94
C ARG A 101 7.88 -31.53 28.50
N GLY A 102 7.45 -31.70 29.76
CA GLY A 102 6.57 -30.74 30.42
C GLY A 102 7.22 -29.36 30.62
N LYS A 103 8.53 -29.29 30.89
CA LYS A 103 9.28 -28.03 30.92
C LYS A 103 9.30 -27.36 29.54
N LEU A 104 9.60 -28.12 28.50
CA LEU A 104 9.61 -27.64 27.12
C LEU A 104 8.22 -27.13 26.66
N ALA A 105 7.16 -27.88 26.97
CA ALA A 105 5.79 -27.47 26.66
C ALA A 105 5.41 -26.15 27.36
N ARG A 106 5.79 -25.97 28.65
CA ARG A 106 5.57 -24.70 29.35
C ARG A 106 6.32 -23.54 28.72
N GLU A 107 7.55 -23.79 28.26
CA GLU A 107 8.34 -22.79 27.57
C GLU A 107 7.67 -22.36 26.25
N PHE A 108 7.20 -23.31 25.45
CA PHE A 108 6.49 -23.01 24.21
C PHE A 108 5.17 -22.27 24.46
N VAL A 109 4.45 -22.61 25.52
CA VAL A 109 3.25 -21.87 25.94
C VAL A 109 3.60 -20.43 26.34
N ALA A 110 4.67 -20.23 27.11
CA ALA A 110 5.12 -18.90 27.52
C ALA A 110 5.56 -18.04 26.31
N PHE A 111 6.27 -18.65 25.37
CA PHE A 111 6.66 -17.99 24.13
C PHE A 111 5.44 -17.65 23.26
N SER A 112 4.54 -18.61 23.02
CA SER A 112 3.34 -18.41 22.20
C SER A 112 2.45 -17.30 22.77
N ARG A 113 2.33 -17.22 24.11
CA ARG A 113 1.59 -16.14 24.79
C ARG A 113 2.17 -14.76 24.55
N ARG A 114 3.50 -14.65 24.43
CA ARG A 114 4.16 -13.37 24.22
C ARG A 114 4.17 -12.96 22.75
N SER A 115 4.30 -13.93 21.86
CA SER A 115 4.43 -13.70 20.44
C SER A 115 3.06 -13.43 19.79
N GLU A 116 2.03 -14.21 20.13
CA GLU A 116 0.66 -14.14 19.59
C GLU A 116 0.52 -14.24 18.05
N VAL A 117 1.62 -14.26 17.29
CA VAL A 117 1.61 -14.35 15.82
C VAL A 117 1.62 -15.78 15.28
N TYR A 118 1.94 -16.77 16.12
CA TYR A 118 2.03 -18.16 15.72
C TYR A 118 0.81 -18.94 16.18
N ASP A 119 0.04 -19.45 15.22
CA ASP A 119 -1.07 -20.37 15.49
C ASP A 119 -0.59 -21.66 16.17
N GLN A 120 0.63 -22.13 15.82
CA GLN A 120 1.16 -23.40 16.32
C GLN A 120 2.69 -23.37 16.43
N ILE A 121 3.21 -24.04 17.46
CA ILE A 121 4.65 -24.28 17.66
C ILE A 121 4.85 -25.79 17.84
N ARG A 122 5.77 -26.37 17.07
CA ARG A 122 6.01 -27.82 17.04
C ARG A 122 7.49 -28.15 17.11
N LEU A 123 7.82 -29.14 17.93
CA LEU A 123 9.07 -29.88 17.82
C LEU A 123 8.77 -31.20 17.09
N ILE A 124 9.50 -31.47 16.02
CA ILE A 124 9.31 -32.65 15.16
C ILE A 124 10.59 -33.49 15.23
N SER A 125 10.45 -34.82 15.31
CA SER A 125 11.56 -35.77 15.28
C SER A 125 12.11 -35.95 13.85
N GLU A 126 13.26 -36.61 13.75
CA GLU A 126 13.83 -37.04 12.46
C GLU A 126 12.85 -37.92 11.66
N ASP A 127 12.07 -38.74 12.36
CA ASP A 127 11.02 -39.60 11.80
C ASP A 127 9.71 -38.84 11.50
N ARG A 128 9.72 -37.51 11.40
CA ARG A 128 8.53 -36.68 11.11
C ARG A 128 7.38 -36.83 12.13
N MET A 129 7.65 -37.32 13.33
CA MET A 129 6.67 -37.37 14.42
C MET A 129 6.71 -36.08 15.22
N GLU A 130 5.53 -35.52 15.53
CA GLU A 130 5.44 -34.44 16.50
C GLU A 130 5.83 -34.96 17.91
N LEU A 131 6.79 -34.30 18.55
CA LEU A 131 7.25 -34.61 19.92
C LEU A 131 6.56 -33.71 20.96
N VAL A 132 6.40 -32.43 20.61
CA VAL A 132 5.70 -31.41 21.40
C VAL A 132 4.95 -30.50 20.43
N ARG A 133 3.68 -30.21 20.74
CA ARG A 133 2.86 -29.24 20.00
C ARG A 133 2.16 -28.30 20.98
N VAL A 134 2.20 -27.01 20.69
CA VAL A 134 1.39 -25.98 21.34
C VAL A 134 0.57 -25.28 20.27
N ASP A 135 -0.73 -25.16 20.50
CA ASP A 135 -1.66 -24.43 19.63
C ASP A 135 -2.09 -23.15 20.33
N LEU A 136 -2.12 -22.02 19.61
CA LEU A 136 -2.74 -20.78 20.05
C LEU A 136 -4.23 -20.84 19.69
N LYS A 137 -5.09 -21.08 20.69
CA LYS A 137 -6.54 -21.20 20.50
C LYS A 137 -7.23 -20.00 21.12
N ASN A 138 -7.85 -19.16 20.29
CA ASN A 138 -8.57 -17.95 20.73
C ASN A 138 -7.71 -17.00 21.59
N GLY A 139 -6.41 -16.89 21.29
CA GLY A 139 -5.46 -16.09 22.08
C GLY A 139 -4.85 -16.82 23.29
N ASP A 140 -5.33 -18.03 23.62
CA ASP A 140 -4.78 -18.84 24.71
C ASP A 140 -3.91 -19.97 24.17
N PRO A 141 -2.60 -19.99 24.48
CA PRO A 141 -1.72 -21.08 24.08
C PRO A 141 -1.90 -22.30 24.95
N VAL A 142 -2.14 -23.45 24.30
CA VAL A 142 -2.44 -24.73 24.95
C VAL A 142 -1.51 -25.81 24.42
N SER A 143 -0.85 -26.54 25.34
CA SER A 143 -0.06 -27.71 25.00
C SER A 143 -0.97 -28.88 24.62
N VAL A 144 -0.63 -29.55 23.52
CA VAL A 144 -1.39 -30.67 22.99
C VAL A 144 -0.96 -31.98 23.66
N PRO A 145 -1.93 -32.84 24.05
CA PRO A 145 -1.64 -34.17 24.59
C PRO A 145 -0.96 -35.11 23.59
N ASP A 146 -0.17 -36.05 24.10
CA ASP A 146 0.64 -36.98 23.32
C ASP A 146 -0.19 -37.81 22.33
N VAL A 147 -1.42 -38.17 22.73
CA VAL A 147 -2.37 -38.94 21.92
C VAL A 147 -2.87 -38.18 20.67
N GLU A 148 -2.72 -36.85 20.64
CA GLU A 148 -3.14 -35.99 19.52
C GLU A 148 -1.96 -35.53 18.65
N LEU A 149 -0.73 -35.95 18.98
CA LEU A 149 0.46 -35.67 18.18
C LEU A 149 0.42 -36.48 16.89
N GLN A 150 0.83 -35.86 15.78
CA GLN A 150 0.65 -36.41 14.45
C GLN A 150 2.00 -36.78 13.79
N TYR A 151 1.97 -37.83 12.97
CA TYR A 151 2.98 -38.08 11.94
C TYR A 151 2.76 -37.13 10.76
N LYS A 152 3.83 -36.55 10.22
CA LYS A 152 3.78 -35.57 9.11
C LYS A 152 4.42 -36.06 7.82
N GLY A 153 4.65 -37.38 7.69
CA GLY A 153 5.33 -37.96 6.53
C GLY A 153 4.44 -38.54 5.45
#